data_AF-A0A837IBA3-F1
#
_entry.id   AF-A0A837IBA3-F1
#
_cell.length_a   1.000
_cell.length_b   1.000
_cell.length_c   1.000
_cell.angle_alpha   90.00
_cell.angle_beta   90.00
_cell.angle_gamma   90.00
#
_symmetry.space_group_name_H-M   'P 1'
#
loop_
_entity.id
_entity.type
_entity.pdbx_description
1 polymer ?
#
loop_
_entity_poly.entity_id
_entity_poly.type
_entity_poly.pdbx_seq_one_letter_code
_entity_poly.pdbx_strand_id
1 'polypeptide(L)'
;MKLPRTWLGAILIIVILNFIIALWLFWIPRNRGESSSRGWLPFGMASFSTDFAYDARTFFPAIAGNNIAPFAIPPRILVLPHHLMASPIIAKGISLLTNPSTNTIIVLSPNHANTGKCDIISSKNKWDTPSGRVSVDEGLLNIFLKSGFVCLDDKALSVEHGIAGLLPFIKHYLPKAKIVPLALKKDISPELLTNFIQQLISFSGDTVVIASIDFSHGLSQLEAAQRDKITESLVSTTNLSELLRLSSEYLDSPASLVSVLSLIQSRGQKPNILTRTDSSAFSNNSREVTSYFLIADDGNITTPSTSTFSLLFGGDVMLGRSVNTRMIKYQDFSWPFKNISALLSSADLTTINLESPFRSGCLPTDKGLIFCSDPRSIAGLITSGVDIVNLANNHIGNQGEEGFAETISILSKAGMVSIGHGSPSIKIIKNTKLAFLGFNDIPPLIPYISSSSQENIDSQVSLAKKSADVVIVVIHWGNEYRPRSLRQVELAHLAIDSGADVVIGHHPHWVQEIETYKGKPIYYSLGNLVFDQMWSEETRKGILVRLMFSGNTLIGQEQIPIKISDYGQPQLLF
;
A
#
# COMPACT_ATOMS: atom_id res chain seq x y z
N MET A 1 -95.77 7.37 -39.24
CA MET A 1 -95.42 5.93 -39.22
C MET A 1 -93.91 5.83 -39.32
N LYS A 2 -93.29 5.16 -38.34
CA LYS A 2 -91.87 4.80 -38.09
C LYS A 2 -90.79 5.11 -39.16
N LEU A 3 -89.67 5.69 -38.69
CA LEU A 3 -88.29 5.39 -39.12
C LEU A 3 -87.40 5.24 -37.86
N PRO A 4 -86.33 4.42 -37.89
CA PRO A 4 -85.86 3.66 -36.72
C PRO A 4 -84.72 4.33 -35.94
N ARG A 5 -84.65 3.98 -34.66
CA ARG A 5 -83.53 4.24 -33.74
C ARG A 5 -82.28 3.45 -34.16
N THR A 6 -81.42 4.02 -35.01
CA THR A 6 -80.01 3.56 -35.16
C THR A 6 -79.07 4.66 -35.69
N TRP A 7 -79.12 5.91 -35.21
CA TRP A 7 -78.11 6.93 -35.59
C TRP A 7 -77.67 7.91 -34.47
N LEU A 8 -78.13 7.72 -33.23
CA LEU A 8 -77.65 8.52 -32.07
C LEU A 8 -76.38 7.99 -31.40
N GLY A 9 -75.96 6.75 -31.69
CA GLY A 9 -74.70 6.18 -31.17
C GLY A 9 -73.45 6.62 -31.93
N ALA A 10 -73.56 6.94 -33.22
CA ALA A 10 -72.40 7.28 -34.05
C ALA A 10 -71.94 8.74 -33.88
N ILE A 11 -72.85 9.67 -33.61
CA ILE A 11 -72.51 11.10 -33.42
C ILE A 11 -71.92 11.35 -32.01
N LEU A 12 -72.33 10.57 -30.99
CA LEU A 12 -71.78 10.71 -29.64
C LEU A 12 -70.32 10.22 -29.54
N ILE A 13 -69.93 9.24 -30.37
CA ILE A 13 -68.55 8.71 -30.41
C ILE A 13 -67.60 9.71 -31.09
N ILE A 14 -68.05 10.47 -32.10
CA ILE A 14 -67.21 11.45 -32.81
C ILE A 14 -66.98 12.72 -31.97
N VAL A 15 -67.94 13.14 -31.14
CA VAL A 15 -67.78 14.31 -30.24
C VAL A 15 -66.89 13.96 -29.04
N ILE A 16 -66.94 12.73 -28.52
CA ILE A 16 -66.06 12.28 -27.43
C ILE A 16 -64.61 12.06 -27.92
N LEU A 17 -64.40 11.55 -29.14
CA LEU A 17 -63.05 11.40 -29.70
C LEU A 17 -62.36 12.76 -29.98
N ASN A 18 -63.09 13.79 -30.41
CA ASN A 18 -62.49 15.12 -30.63
C ASN A 18 -62.20 15.89 -29.34
N PHE A 19 -62.96 15.64 -28.26
CA PHE A 19 -62.69 16.26 -26.94
C PHE A 19 -61.47 15.66 -26.24
N ILE A 20 -61.19 14.37 -26.47
CA ILE A 20 -60.00 13.69 -25.92
C ILE A 20 -58.71 14.08 -26.67
N ILE A 21 -58.79 14.37 -27.98
CA ILE A 21 -57.64 14.84 -28.78
C ILE A 21 -57.30 16.32 -28.49
N ALA A 22 -58.29 17.17 -28.20
CA ALA A 22 -58.07 18.59 -27.88
C ALA A 22 -57.46 18.81 -26.47
N LEU A 23 -57.76 17.94 -25.50
CA LEU A 23 -57.13 17.97 -24.16
C LEU A 23 -55.69 17.43 -24.17
N TRP A 24 -55.28 16.70 -25.21
CA TRP A 24 -53.91 16.20 -25.39
C TRP A 24 -52.96 17.22 -26.05
N LEU A 25 -53.48 18.23 -26.74
CA LEU A 25 -52.67 19.23 -27.47
C LEU A 25 -52.41 20.54 -26.70
N PHE A 26 -53.12 20.80 -25.60
CA PHE A 26 -52.96 22.04 -24.80
C PHE A 26 -52.22 21.85 -23.47
N TRP A 27 -51.70 20.66 -23.20
CA TRP A 27 -50.86 20.41 -22.02
C TRP A 27 -49.44 20.02 -22.42
N ILE A 28 -48.76 20.97 -23.08
CA ILE A 28 -47.31 21.02 -23.17
C ILE A 28 -46.85 22.23 -22.33
N PRO A 29 -46.45 22.05 -21.06
CA PRO A 29 -45.66 23.05 -20.36
C PRO A 29 -44.20 22.99 -20.83
N ARG A 30 -43.68 24.15 -21.23
CA ARG A 30 -42.24 24.42 -21.36
C ARG A 30 -41.58 24.41 -19.96
N ASN A 31 -40.32 23.95 -19.94
CA ASN A 31 -39.25 24.15 -18.95
C ASN A 31 -39.10 23.21 -17.73
N ARG A 32 -37.83 22.73 -17.62
CA ARG A 32 -36.98 22.48 -16.42
C ARG A 32 -37.46 21.51 -15.33
N GLY A 33 -36.65 20.47 -15.10
CA GLY A 33 -36.48 19.84 -13.79
C GLY A 33 -37.17 18.49 -13.55
N GLU A 34 -36.35 17.52 -13.12
CA GLU A 34 -36.66 16.39 -12.23
C GLU A 34 -37.36 15.08 -12.70
N SER A 35 -36.61 14.01 -12.44
CA SER A 35 -36.94 12.61 -12.12
C SER A 35 -37.95 11.85 -12.97
N SER A 36 -37.44 10.98 -13.85
CA SER A 36 -38.20 9.85 -14.38
C SER A 36 -38.01 8.62 -13.48
N SER A 37 -39.11 8.17 -12.89
CA SER A 37 -39.26 6.84 -12.30
C SER A 37 -39.28 5.80 -13.41
N ARG A 38 -38.18 5.05 -13.57
CA ARG A 38 -38.15 3.82 -14.39
C ARG A 38 -38.59 2.63 -13.54
N GLY A 39 -39.44 1.81 -14.14
CA GLY A 39 -39.97 0.59 -13.56
C GLY A 39 -38.90 -0.38 -13.06
N TRP A 40 -39.28 -1.15 -12.05
CA TRP A 40 -38.47 -2.16 -11.38
C TRP A 40 -38.07 -3.26 -12.37
N LEU A 41 -36.86 -3.16 -12.90
CA LEU A 41 -36.08 -4.25 -13.48
C LEU A 41 -35.14 -4.80 -12.38
N PRO A 42 -34.81 -6.09 -12.38
CA PRO A 42 -34.06 -6.72 -11.30
C PRO A 42 -32.67 -6.09 -11.18
N PHE A 43 -32.21 -5.87 -9.94
CA PHE A 43 -30.93 -5.28 -9.53
C PHE A 43 -29.77 -5.56 -10.50
N GLY A 44 -29.55 -4.65 -11.46
CA GLY A 44 -28.35 -4.56 -12.27
C GLY A 44 -27.53 -3.36 -11.79
N MET A 45 -26.28 -3.60 -11.39
CA MET A 45 -25.35 -2.57 -10.88
C MET A 45 -25.35 -1.30 -11.76
N ALA A 46 -25.37 -0.13 -11.12
CA ALA A 46 -25.29 1.17 -11.79
C ALA A 46 -23.99 1.32 -12.60
N SER A 47 -24.09 1.98 -13.75
CA SER A 47 -22.97 2.26 -14.66
C SER A 47 -23.02 3.74 -15.05
N PHE A 48 -21.86 4.40 -15.09
CA PHE A 48 -21.72 5.78 -15.53
C PHE A 48 -21.54 5.83 -17.05
N SER A 49 -22.02 6.89 -17.72
CA SER A 49 -21.74 7.11 -19.14
C SER A 49 -20.56 8.06 -19.30
N THR A 50 -19.68 7.81 -20.27
CA THR A 50 -18.61 8.75 -20.66
C THR A 50 -19.02 9.75 -21.74
N ASP A 51 -20.28 9.75 -22.20
CA ASP A 51 -20.72 10.56 -23.35
C ASP A 51 -20.49 12.07 -23.15
N PHE A 52 -20.52 12.54 -21.91
CA PHE A 52 -20.27 13.95 -21.57
C PHE A 52 -18.80 14.37 -21.73
N ALA A 53 -17.89 13.40 -21.82
CA ALA A 53 -16.45 13.59 -21.96
C ALA A 53 -15.91 12.79 -23.17
N TYR A 54 -16.70 12.69 -24.24
CA TYR A 54 -16.31 12.00 -25.47
C TYR A 54 -16.67 12.81 -26.72
N ASP A 55 -15.78 12.84 -27.71
CA ASP A 55 -16.05 13.40 -29.03
C ASP A 55 -15.47 12.49 -30.12
N ALA A 56 -16.34 11.88 -30.92
CA ALA A 56 -15.95 11.01 -32.03
C ALA A 56 -15.01 11.71 -33.03
N ARG A 57 -15.15 13.03 -33.20
CA ARG A 57 -14.37 13.82 -34.16
C ARG A 57 -12.91 13.98 -33.74
N THR A 58 -12.61 13.91 -32.45
CA THR A 58 -11.22 13.92 -31.94
C THR A 58 -10.71 12.51 -31.68
N PHE A 59 -11.59 11.60 -31.24
CA PHE A 59 -11.25 10.21 -30.91
C PHE A 59 -10.79 9.39 -32.12
N PHE A 60 -11.61 9.28 -33.18
CA PHE A 60 -11.30 8.41 -34.32
C PHE A 60 -10.01 8.81 -35.05
N PRO A 61 -9.75 10.11 -35.34
CA PRO A 61 -8.48 10.51 -35.93
C PRO A 61 -7.29 10.20 -35.03
N ALA A 62 -7.42 10.39 -33.72
CA ALA A 62 -6.35 10.15 -32.76
C ALA A 62 -5.94 8.67 -32.69
N ILE A 63 -6.88 7.74 -32.73
CA ILE A 63 -6.56 6.30 -32.70
C ILE A 63 -6.03 5.79 -34.05
N ALA A 64 -6.48 6.36 -35.17
CA ALA A 64 -6.05 5.97 -36.51
C ALA A 64 -4.59 6.36 -36.81
N GLY A 65 -4.11 7.47 -36.24
CA GLY A 65 -2.75 7.98 -36.46
C GLY A 65 -1.65 7.31 -35.63
N ASN A 66 -2.00 6.47 -34.66
CA ASN A 66 -1.05 5.91 -33.68
C ASN A 66 -0.80 4.41 -33.91
N ASN A 67 -0.08 4.08 -34.98
CA ASN A 67 0.54 2.76 -35.18
C ASN A 67 2.00 2.81 -34.69
N ILE A 68 2.20 2.82 -33.38
CA ILE A 68 3.54 2.86 -32.79
C ILE A 68 4.02 1.43 -32.55
N ALA A 69 5.23 1.09 -32.99
CA ALA A 69 5.87 -0.17 -32.65
C ALA A 69 6.00 -0.27 -31.12
N PRO A 70 5.64 -1.40 -30.49
CA PRO A 70 5.72 -1.54 -29.04
C PRO A 70 7.14 -1.25 -28.56
N PHE A 71 7.26 -0.44 -27.51
CA PHE A 71 8.53 -0.23 -26.81
C PHE A 71 9.09 -1.58 -26.34
N ALA A 72 10.43 -1.71 -26.31
CA ALA A 72 11.09 -2.89 -25.78
C ALA A 72 10.70 -3.17 -24.32
N ILE A 73 10.44 -2.11 -23.54
CA ILE A 73 9.82 -2.16 -22.21
C ILE A 73 8.79 -1.01 -22.11
N PRO A 74 7.50 -1.29 -21.94
CA PRO A 74 6.46 -0.27 -21.88
C PRO A 74 6.50 0.50 -20.54
N PRO A 75 6.23 1.82 -20.54
CA PRO A 75 6.10 2.59 -19.32
C PRO A 75 4.97 2.06 -18.43
N ARG A 76 5.10 2.25 -17.12
CA ARG A 76 4.08 1.88 -16.12
C ARG A 76 3.43 3.10 -15.47
N ILE A 77 4.00 4.29 -15.63
CA ILE A 77 3.48 5.51 -15.03
C ILE A 77 3.37 6.56 -16.13
N LEU A 78 2.17 7.13 -16.31
CA LEU A 78 1.91 8.16 -17.31
C LEU A 78 1.27 9.40 -16.67
N VAL A 79 1.60 10.57 -17.21
CA VAL A 79 0.79 11.78 -17.10
C VAL A 79 0.21 12.06 -18.48
N LEU A 80 -1.11 12.17 -18.56
CA LEU A 80 -1.86 12.42 -19.79
C LEU A 80 -2.81 13.60 -19.62
N PRO A 81 -3.05 14.39 -20.66
CA PRO A 81 -4.11 15.39 -20.65
C PRO A 81 -5.48 14.73 -20.69
N HIS A 82 -6.53 15.47 -20.31
CA HIS A 82 -7.92 15.05 -20.50
C HIS A 82 -8.77 16.01 -21.32
N HIS A 83 -8.24 17.17 -21.70
CA HIS A 83 -8.88 17.98 -22.72
C HIS A 83 -8.92 17.19 -24.05
N LEU A 84 -10.13 16.92 -24.56
CA LEU A 84 -10.30 16.11 -25.78
C LEU A 84 -9.63 16.69 -27.02
N MET A 85 -9.32 17.99 -27.05
CA MET A 85 -8.50 18.59 -28.11
C MET A 85 -7.09 17.97 -28.18
N ALA A 86 -6.56 17.50 -27.04
CA ALA A 86 -5.31 16.76 -26.94
C ALA A 86 -5.46 15.24 -27.18
N SER A 87 -6.59 14.78 -27.77
CA SER A 87 -6.82 13.36 -28.09
C SER A 87 -5.62 12.65 -28.75
N PRO A 88 -4.85 13.27 -29.68
CA PRO A 88 -3.65 12.63 -30.25
C PRO A 88 -2.60 12.25 -29.20
N ILE A 89 -2.45 13.07 -28.15
CA ILE A 89 -1.52 12.85 -27.04
C ILE A 89 -2.05 11.74 -26.12
N ILE A 90 -3.35 11.75 -25.83
CA ILE A 90 -4.03 10.71 -25.04
C ILE A 90 -3.87 9.34 -25.72
N ALA A 91 -4.20 9.27 -27.01
CA ALA A 91 -4.07 8.06 -27.82
C ALA A 91 -2.62 7.59 -27.88
N LYS A 92 -1.67 8.49 -28.14
CA LYS A 92 -0.23 8.18 -28.12
C LYS A 92 0.18 7.59 -26.78
N GLY A 93 -0.13 8.26 -25.67
CA GLY A 93 0.25 7.81 -24.33
C GLY A 93 -0.33 6.44 -23.96
N ILE A 94 -1.63 6.22 -24.16
CA ILE A 94 -2.26 4.93 -23.85
C ILE A 94 -1.75 3.83 -24.79
N SER A 95 -1.42 4.13 -26.04
CA SER A 95 -0.83 3.14 -26.96
C SER A 95 0.53 2.63 -26.45
N LEU A 96 1.27 3.41 -25.65
CA LEU A 96 2.53 2.97 -25.03
C LEU A 96 2.32 1.82 -24.02
N LEU A 97 1.11 1.67 -23.49
CA LEU A 97 0.77 0.67 -22.48
C LEU A 97 0.35 -0.68 -23.08
N THR A 98 0.34 -0.82 -24.42
CA THR A 98 -0.15 -2.01 -25.14
C THR A 98 0.72 -3.24 -24.86
N ASN A 99 0.44 -3.90 -23.73
CA ASN A 99 1.08 -5.12 -23.27
C ASN A 99 -0.02 -6.13 -22.87
N PRO A 100 0.07 -7.41 -23.30
CA PRO A 100 -0.90 -8.46 -22.95
C PRO A 100 -1.14 -8.67 -21.45
N SER A 101 -0.21 -8.23 -20.58
CA SER A 101 -0.28 -8.42 -19.11
C SER A 101 -0.99 -7.30 -18.35
N THR A 102 -1.32 -6.16 -18.98
CA THR A 102 -1.94 -5.02 -18.28
C THR A 102 -3.41 -5.34 -17.94
N ASN A 103 -3.66 -5.75 -16.70
CA ASN A 103 -4.98 -6.14 -16.22
C ASN A 103 -5.73 -5.03 -15.46
N THR A 104 -4.99 -4.14 -14.78
CA THR A 104 -5.55 -3.09 -13.93
C THR A 104 -4.78 -1.78 -14.13
N ILE A 105 -5.51 -0.67 -14.11
CA ILE A 105 -4.96 0.68 -14.26
C ILE A 105 -5.51 1.56 -13.14
N ILE A 106 -4.64 2.17 -12.34
CA ILE A 106 -5.05 3.22 -11.40
C ILE A 106 -5.13 4.53 -12.17
N VAL A 107 -6.27 5.23 -12.12
CA VAL A 107 -6.46 6.52 -12.79
C VAL A 107 -6.62 7.58 -11.72
N LEU A 108 -5.62 8.45 -11.59
CA LEU A 108 -5.66 9.64 -10.75
C LEU A 108 -6.19 10.82 -11.59
N SER A 109 -7.07 11.61 -11.02
CA SER A 109 -7.62 12.81 -11.65
C SER A 109 -7.76 13.92 -10.61
N PRO A 110 -7.71 15.20 -10.98
CA PRO A 110 -8.36 16.22 -10.17
C PRO A 110 -9.84 15.87 -9.97
N ASN A 111 -10.37 16.28 -8.83
CA ASN A 111 -11.81 16.43 -8.60
C ASN A 111 -12.19 17.84 -9.03
N HIS A 112 -12.60 18.01 -10.28
CA HIS A 112 -12.86 19.31 -10.88
C HIS A 112 -13.97 20.07 -10.18
N ALA A 113 -15.02 19.35 -9.80
CA ALA A 113 -16.15 19.91 -9.06
C ALA A 113 -15.78 20.25 -7.60
N ASN A 114 -14.67 19.72 -7.10
CA ASN A 114 -14.23 19.77 -5.70
C ASN A 114 -15.35 19.38 -4.72
N THR A 115 -16.13 18.36 -5.07
CA THR A 115 -17.28 17.88 -4.27
C THR A 115 -17.04 16.51 -3.68
N GLY A 116 -17.96 16.03 -2.84
CA GLY A 116 -17.91 14.69 -2.27
C GLY A 116 -17.44 14.65 -0.82
N LYS A 117 -17.71 13.51 -0.17
CA LYS A 117 -17.63 13.36 1.30
C LYS A 117 -16.21 13.26 1.88
N CYS A 118 -15.21 12.99 1.06
CA CYS A 118 -13.81 12.85 1.45
C CYS A 118 -12.90 13.51 0.41
N ASP A 119 -11.59 13.56 0.68
CA ASP A 119 -10.63 14.26 -0.19
C ASP A 119 -10.21 13.45 -1.41
N ILE A 120 -10.37 12.13 -1.36
CA ILE A 120 -10.14 11.24 -2.51
C ILE A 120 -11.39 10.40 -2.74
N ILE A 121 -12.14 10.73 -3.78
CA ILE A 121 -13.40 10.05 -4.10
C ILE A 121 -13.17 8.95 -5.14
N SER A 122 -13.94 7.87 -5.00
CA SER A 122 -13.96 6.74 -5.92
C SER A 122 -15.38 6.16 -6.07
N SER A 123 -15.52 5.11 -6.86
CA SER A 123 -16.78 4.39 -7.08
C SER A 123 -16.50 2.94 -7.49
N LYS A 124 -17.44 2.05 -7.15
CA LYS A 124 -17.47 0.66 -7.64
C LYS A 124 -18.25 0.53 -8.95
N ASN A 125 -18.92 1.59 -9.41
CA ASN A 125 -19.71 1.56 -10.62
C ASN A 125 -18.83 1.40 -11.85
N LYS A 126 -19.39 0.71 -12.85
CA LYS A 126 -18.74 0.52 -14.15
C LYS A 126 -18.91 1.78 -14.99
N TRP A 127 -18.15 1.87 -16.08
CA TRP A 127 -18.24 2.99 -17.02
C TRP A 127 -18.55 2.47 -18.43
N ASP A 128 -19.68 2.90 -18.97
CA ASP A 128 -20.07 2.66 -20.36
C ASP A 128 -19.37 3.69 -21.26
N THR A 129 -18.57 3.18 -22.20
CA THR A 129 -17.93 3.96 -23.26
C THR A 129 -18.52 3.57 -24.60
N PRO A 130 -18.36 4.40 -25.66
CA PRO A 130 -18.78 4.04 -27.02
C PRO A 130 -18.15 2.73 -27.54
N SER A 131 -16.97 2.36 -27.04
CA SER A 131 -16.24 1.14 -27.39
C SER A 131 -16.51 -0.03 -26.45
N GLY A 132 -17.49 0.11 -25.55
CA GLY A 132 -17.91 -0.89 -24.57
C GLY A 132 -17.56 -0.54 -23.13
N ARG A 133 -17.90 -1.45 -22.23
CA ARG A 133 -17.81 -1.20 -20.78
C ARG A 133 -16.41 -1.38 -20.22
N VAL A 134 -16.01 -0.45 -19.34
CA VAL A 134 -14.81 -0.53 -18.48
C VAL A 134 -15.27 -0.87 -17.07
N SER A 135 -14.65 -1.89 -16.47
CA SER A 135 -14.99 -2.36 -15.11
C SER A 135 -14.00 -1.82 -14.09
N VAL A 136 -14.42 -1.75 -12.82
CA VAL A 136 -13.55 -1.38 -11.70
C VAL A 136 -12.87 -2.62 -11.11
N ASP A 137 -11.59 -2.50 -10.75
CA ASP A 137 -10.91 -3.49 -9.93
C ASP A 137 -11.26 -3.28 -8.45
N GLU A 138 -12.34 -3.94 -8.03
CA GLU A 138 -12.81 -3.85 -6.65
C GLU A 138 -11.81 -4.37 -5.62
N GLY A 139 -10.94 -5.33 -5.98
CA GLY A 139 -9.96 -5.90 -5.06
C GLY A 139 -8.95 -4.85 -4.64
N LEU A 140 -8.33 -4.20 -5.63
CA LEU A 140 -7.37 -3.12 -5.40
C LEU A 140 -8.04 -1.88 -4.82
N LEU A 141 -9.24 -1.52 -5.29
CA LEU A 141 -10.00 -0.40 -4.73
C LEU A 141 -10.31 -0.61 -3.24
N ASN A 142 -10.69 -1.81 -2.82
CA ASN A 142 -10.99 -2.10 -1.41
C ASN A 142 -9.74 -1.94 -0.51
N ILE A 143 -8.52 -2.11 -1.02
CA ILE A 143 -7.29 -1.83 -0.28
C ILE A 143 -7.19 -0.32 0.03
N PHE A 144 -7.42 0.53 -0.97
CA PHE A 144 -7.45 1.98 -0.78
C PHE A 144 -8.60 2.44 0.12
N LEU A 145 -9.77 1.80 0.07
CA LEU A 145 -10.90 2.14 0.95
C LEU A 145 -10.60 1.81 2.42
N LYS A 146 -9.87 0.73 2.70
CA LYS A 146 -9.54 0.31 4.08
C LYS A 146 -8.68 1.31 4.84
N SER A 147 -7.98 2.21 4.15
CA SER A 147 -7.14 3.20 4.81
C SER A 147 -7.89 4.39 5.39
N GLY A 148 -9.16 4.58 5.02
CA GLY A 148 -9.99 5.66 5.52
C GLY A 148 -9.82 7.01 4.80
N PHE A 149 -8.87 7.14 3.86
CA PHE A 149 -8.66 8.40 3.11
C PHE A 149 -9.38 8.42 1.75
N VAL A 150 -9.68 7.25 1.20
CA VAL A 150 -10.50 7.09 -0.02
C VAL A 150 -11.91 6.67 0.37
N CYS A 151 -12.92 7.31 -0.21
CA CYS A 151 -14.32 6.93 0.02
C CYS A 151 -15.11 6.80 -1.29
N LEU A 152 -16.20 6.03 -1.23
CA LEU A 152 -17.13 5.88 -2.34
C LEU A 152 -18.11 7.05 -2.38
N ASP A 153 -18.15 7.77 -3.50
CA ASP A 153 -19.12 8.83 -3.77
C ASP A 153 -19.50 8.85 -5.25
N ASP A 154 -20.51 8.03 -5.59
CA ASP A 154 -20.94 7.84 -6.97
C ASP A 154 -21.43 9.14 -7.62
N LYS A 155 -22.09 10.01 -6.85
CA LYS A 155 -22.63 11.26 -7.37
C LYS A 155 -21.49 12.21 -7.75
N ALA A 156 -20.52 12.38 -6.86
CA ALA A 156 -19.38 13.25 -7.11
C ALA A 156 -18.50 12.72 -8.26
N LEU A 157 -18.26 11.40 -8.32
CA LEU A 157 -17.41 10.82 -9.36
C LEU A 157 -18.09 10.76 -10.74
N SER A 158 -19.43 10.64 -10.81
CA SER A 158 -20.17 10.46 -12.07
C SER A 158 -19.99 11.60 -13.09
N VAL A 159 -19.54 12.77 -12.65
CA VAL A 159 -19.32 13.96 -13.49
C VAL A 159 -17.84 14.28 -13.69
N GLU A 160 -16.93 13.44 -13.18
CA GLU A 160 -15.49 13.69 -13.25
C GLU A 160 -14.94 13.37 -14.65
N HIS A 161 -14.79 14.44 -15.45
CA HIS A 161 -14.39 14.33 -16.84
C HIS A 161 -12.91 13.97 -17.04
N GLY A 162 -12.04 14.26 -16.05
CA GLY A 162 -10.62 13.88 -16.13
C GLY A 162 -10.44 12.36 -16.16
N ILE A 163 -11.31 11.61 -15.50
CA ILE A 163 -11.36 10.14 -15.61
C ILE A 163 -12.12 9.74 -16.88
N ALA A 164 -13.34 10.25 -17.06
CA ALA A 164 -14.24 9.82 -18.13
C ALA A 164 -13.64 10.00 -19.54
N GLY A 165 -12.88 11.08 -19.77
CA GLY A 165 -12.25 11.38 -21.06
C GLY A 165 -11.17 10.38 -21.49
N LEU A 166 -10.52 9.69 -20.54
CA LEU A 166 -9.50 8.69 -20.84
C LEU A 166 -10.08 7.31 -21.16
N LEU A 167 -11.27 6.99 -20.64
CA LEU A 167 -11.82 5.63 -20.68
C LEU A 167 -12.11 5.10 -22.09
N PRO A 168 -12.60 5.90 -23.06
CA PRO A 168 -12.76 5.43 -24.44
C PRO A 168 -11.45 4.95 -25.06
N PHE A 169 -10.34 5.63 -24.77
CA PHE A 169 -9.00 5.26 -25.24
C PHE A 169 -8.47 4.03 -24.51
N ILE A 170 -8.62 3.97 -23.17
CA ILE A 170 -8.26 2.78 -22.38
C ILE A 170 -9.02 1.56 -22.91
N LYS A 171 -10.33 1.68 -23.14
CA LYS A 171 -11.15 0.58 -23.66
C LYS A 171 -10.71 0.11 -25.04
N HIS A 172 -10.30 1.04 -25.90
CA HIS A 172 -9.84 0.72 -27.26
C HIS A 172 -8.51 -0.04 -27.25
N TYR A 173 -7.48 0.49 -26.58
CA TYR A 173 -6.13 -0.08 -26.60
C TYR A 173 -5.94 -1.25 -25.61
N LEU A 174 -6.69 -1.24 -24.50
CA LEU A 174 -6.58 -2.21 -23.40
C LEU A 174 -7.97 -2.79 -23.05
N PRO A 175 -8.62 -3.52 -23.97
CA PRO A 175 -10.04 -3.86 -23.87
C PRO A 175 -10.44 -4.73 -22.67
N LYS A 176 -9.46 -5.40 -22.04
CA LYS A 176 -9.64 -6.26 -20.85
C LYS A 176 -9.26 -5.56 -19.54
N ALA A 177 -8.61 -4.40 -19.60
CA ALA A 177 -8.15 -3.71 -18.40
C ALA A 177 -9.34 -3.24 -17.55
N LYS A 178 -9.19 -3.40 -16.23
CA LYS A 178 -10.03 -2.76 -15.22
C LYS A 178 -9.37 -1.47 -14.75
N ILE A 179 -10.15 -0.59 -14.13
CA ILE A 179 -9.64 0.66 -13.56
C ILE A 179 -9.82 0.73 -12.04
N VAL A 180 -9.00 1.53 -11.37
CA VAL A 180 -9.26 2.05 -10.02
C VAL A 180 -9.33 3.57 -10.15
N PRO A 181 -10.53 4.16 -10.23
CA PRO A 181 -10.69 5.60 -10.44
C PRO A 181 -10.57 6.36 -9.12
N LEU A 182 -9.64 7.32 -9.03
CA LEU A 182 -9.39 8.11 -7.83
C LEU A 182 -9.36 9.59 -8.21
N ALA A 183 -10.34 10.38 -7.75
CA ALA A 183 -10.36 11.83 -7.98
C ALA A 183 -9.99 12.59 -6.70
N LEU A 184 -8.94 13.40 -6.77
CA LEU A 184 -8.32 14.09 -5.64
C LEU A 184 -8.83 15.54 -5.59
N LYS A 185 -9.32 15.98 -4.42
CA LYS A 185 -9.69 17.38 -4.19
C LYS A 185 -8.51 18.33 -4.35
N LYS A 186 -8.82 19.56 -4.75
CA LYS A 186 -7.84 20.63 -4.95
C LYS A 186 -7.23 21.09 -3.63
N ASP A 187 -8.01 21.00 -2.55
CA ASP A 187 -7.67 21.40 -1.19
C ASP A 187 -7.31 20.22 -0.26
N ILE A 188 -6.89 19.08 -0.84
CA ILE A 188 -6.40 17.92 -0.08
C ILE A 188 -5.25 18.32 0.87
N SER A 189 -5.31 17.85 2.12
CA SER A 189 -4.28 18.20 3.10
C SER A 189 -2.93 17.53 2.77
N PRO A 190 -1.78 18.18 3.04
CA PRO A 190 -0.46 17.60 2.79
C PRO A 190 -0.20 16.27 3.52
N GLU A 191 -0.75 16.12 4.72
CA GLU A 191 -0.67 14.89 5.52
C GLU A 191 -1.43 13.74 4.86
N LEU A 192 -2.69 13.99 4.45
CA LEU A 192 -3.50 12.99 3.77
C LEU A 192 -2.88 12.60 2.43
N LEU A 193 -2.40 13.58 1.66
CA LEU A 193 -1.70 13.32 0.39
C LEU A 193 -0.45 12.46 0.61
N THR A 194 0.35 12.74 1.65
CA THR A 194 1.54 11.94 1.98
C THR A 194 1.17 10.50 2.31
N ASN A 195 0.14 10.28 3.12
CA ASN A 195 -0.36 8.95 3.46
C ASN A 195 -0.91 8.20 2.22
N PHE A 196 -1.61 8.92 1.33
CA PHE A 196 -2.10 8.37 0.08
C PHE A 196 -0.95 7.95 -0.85
N ILE A 197 0.08 8.79 -1.00
CA ILE A 197 1.26 8.48 -1.81
C ILE A 197 1.98 7.25 -1.30
N GLN A 198 2.13 7.11 0.03
CA GLN A 198 2.73 5.91 0.62
C GLN A 198 1.92 4.65 0.27
N GLN A 199 0.59 4.71 0.34
CA GLN A 199 -0.26 3.59 -0.07
C GLN A 199 -0.16 3.30 -1.57
N LEU A 200 -0.14 4.34 -2.40
CA LEU A 200 0.05 4.19 -3.84
C LEU A 200 1.37 3.46 -4.12
N ILE A 201 2.45 3.80 -3.43
CA ILE A 201 3.74 3.11 -3.54
C ILE A 201 3.65 1.66 -3.06
N SER A 202 3.07 1.40 -1.87
CA SER A 202 3.02 0.06 -1.29
C SER A 202 2.12 -0.91 -2.06
N PHE A 203 1.00 -0.45 -2.63
CA PHE A 203 -0.04 -1.31 -3.18
C PHE A 203 -0.17 -1.27 -4.70
N SER A 204 0.48 -0.32 -5.39
CA SER A 204 0.47 -0.34 -6.85
C SER A 204 1.32 -1.47 -7.43
N GLY A 205 2.39 -1.92 -6.77
CA GLY A 205 3.27 -2.97 -7.33
C GLY A 205 3.74 -2.60 -8.75
N ASP A 206 3.51 -3.48 -9.73
CA ASP A 206 3.74 -3.23 -11.16
C ASP A 206 2.51 -2.70 -11.93
N THR A 207 1.44 -2.35 -11.21
CA THR A 207 0.19 -1.81 -11.80
C THR A 207 0.48 -0.50 -12.54
N VAL A 208 -0.20 -0.32 -13.67
CA VAL A 208 -0.12 0.91 -14.43
C VAL A 208 -0.84 2.03 -13.68
N VAL A 209 -0.21 3.20 -13.58
CA VAL A 209 -0.80 4.40 -12.97
C VAL A 209 -0.82 5.52 -13.99
N ILE A 210 -1.99 6.12 -14.21
CA ILE A 210 -2.18 7.27 -15.09
C ILE A 210 -2.66 8.45 -14.25
N ALA A 211 -1.92 9.56 -14.26
CA ALA A 211 -2.43 10.84 -13.79
C ALA A 211 -3.00 11.64 -14.96
N SER A 212 -4.28 11.99 -14.85
CA SER A 212 -5.02 12.79 -15.80
C SER A 212 -4.92 14.27 -15.45
N ILE A 213 -4.13 15.04 -16.19
CA ILE A 213 -3.72 16.40 -15.82
C ILE A 213 -3.60 17.27 -17.08
N ASP A 214 -4.37 18.36 -17.12
CA ASP A 214 -4.11 19.49 -18.01
C ASP A 214 -3.23 20.52 -17.29
N PHE A 215 -2.33 21.16 -18.05
CA PHE A 215 -1.35 22.11 -17.51
C PHE A 215 -1.90 23.54 -17.63
N SER A 216 -1.02 24.53 -17.82
CA SER A 216 -1.36 25.95 -17.91
C SER A 216 -2.59 26.18 -18.79
N HIS A 217 -3.63 26.85 -18.29
CA HIS A 217 -4.89 27.05 -19.02
C HIS A 217 -5.48 28.44 -18.76
N GLY A 218 -6.17 29.00 -19.76
CA GLY A 218 -6.78 30.33 -19.68
C GLY A 218 -5.74 31.47 -19.76
N LEU A 219 -4.57 31.20 -20.34
CA LEU A 219 -3.46 32.14 -20.46
C LEU A 219 -3.13 32.39 -21.94
N SER A 220 -2.50 33.52 -22.26
CA SER A 220 -1.91 33.70 -23.59
C SER A 220 -0.81 32.67 -23.84
N GLN A 221 -0.48 32.40 -25.11
CA GLN A 221 0.54 31.40 -25.45
C GLN A 221 1.91 31.71 -24.81
N LEU A 222 2.28 32.98 -24.71
CA LEU A 222 3.54 33.39 -24.08
C LEU A 222 3.54 33.14 -22.57
N GLU A 223 2.44 33.46 -21.88
CA GLU A 223 2.30 33.23 -20.44
C GLU A 223 2.27 31.74 -20.11
N ALA A 224 1.49 30.96 -20.87
CA ALA A 224 1.44 29.50 -20.74
C ALA A 224 2.84 28.89 -20.94
N ALA A 225 3.56 29.30 -21.98
CA ALA A 225 4.92 28.82 -22.22
C ALA A 225 5.91 29.16 -21.09
N GLN A 226 5.74 30.31 -20.43
CA GLN A 226 6.56 30.68 -19.26
C GLN A 226 6.24 29.80 -18.04
N ARG A 227 4.96 29.54 -17.77
CA ARG A 227 4.53 28.68 -16.66
C ARG A 227 4.94 27.23 -16.89
N ASP A 228 4.75 26.73 -18.10
CA ASP A 228 5.17 25.39 -18.49
C ASP A 228 6.66 25.16 -18.32
N LYS A 229 7.51 26.16 -18.62
CA LYS A 229 8.96 26.05 -18.43
C LYS A 229 9.34 25.89 -16.95
N ILE A 230 8.60 26.54 -16.06
CA ILE A 230 8.77 26.37 -14.61
C ILE A 230 8.34 24.95 -14.22
N THR A 231 7.16 24.51 -14.65
CA THR A 231 6.66 23.16 -14.35
C THR A 231 7.59 22.08 -14.88
N GLU A 232 8.09 22.22 -16.11
CA GLU A 232 9.06 21.31 -16.75
C GLU A 232 10.37 21.21 -15.95
N SER A 233 10.90 22.35 -15.49
CA SER A 233 12.10 22.38 -14.64
C SER A 233 11.86 21.62 -13.32
N LEU A 234 10.71 21.84 -12.69
CA LEU A 234 10.36 21.20 -11.42
C LEU A 234 10.10 19.69 -11.57
N VAL A 235 9.47 19.26 -12.66
CA VAL A 235 9.31 17.85 -13.03
C VAL A 235 10.69 17.20 -13.25
N SER A 236 11.55 17.82 -14.04
CA SER A 236 12.87 17.28 -14.40
C SER A 236 13.82 17.20 -13.19
N THR A 237 13.69 18.11 -12.23
CA THR A 237 14.46 18.12 -10.98
C THR A 237 13.78 17.36 -9.84
N THR A 238 12.59 16.79 -10.07
CA THR A 238 11.78 16.09 -9.06
C THR A 238 11.56 16.90 -7.78
N ASN A 239 11.37 18.22 -7.89
CA ASN A 239 11.13 19.09 -6.73
C ASN A 239 9.66 19.05 -6.31
N LEU A 240 9.29 17.97 -5.63
CA LEU A 240 7.90 17.65 -5.26
C LEU A 240 7.24 18.73 -4.38
N SER A 241 8.00 19.30 -3.45
CA SER A 241 7.53 20.33 -2.52
C SER A 241 7.13 21.62 -3.22
N GLU A 242 7.88 22.05 -4.24
CA GLU A 242 7.53 23.23 -5.03
C GLU A 242 6.43 22.93 -6.06
N LEU A 243 6.41 21.71 -6.64
CA LEU A 243 5.30 21.29 -7.50
C LEU A 243 3.95 21.34 -6.79
N LEU A 244 3.88 20.90 -5.53
CA LEU A 244 2.65 20.91 -4.75
C LEU A 244 2.12 22.33 -4.47
N ARG A 245 2.99 23.35 -4.56
CA ARG A 245 2.64 24.76 -4.34
C ARG A 245 2.13 25.47 -5.60
N LEU A 246 2.23 24.84 -6.77
CA LEU A 246 1.76 25.42 -8.01
C LEU A 246 0.25 25.61 -7.99
N SER A 247 -0.21 26.77 -8.47
CA SER A 247 -1.63 27.09 -8.60
C SER A 247 -2.22 26.50 -9.89
N SER A 248 -3.54 26.66 -10.06
CA SER A 248 -4.24 26.27 -11.28
C SER A 248 -3.73 26.96 -12.56
N GLU A 249 -2.98 28.07 -12.44
CA GLU A 249 -2.34 28.72 -13.60
C GLU A 249 -1.24 27.85 -14.25
N TYR A 250 -0.73 26.85 -13.54
CA TYR A 250 0.33 25.95 -14.01
C TYR A 250 -0.19 24.56 -14.37
N LEU A 251 -1.13 24.03 -13.58
CA LEU A 251 -1.77 22.73 -13.76
C LEU A 251 -2.99 22.56 -12.86
N ASP A 252 -3.93 21.72 -13.26
CA ASP A 252 -5.19 21.49 -12.54
C ASP A 252 -5.06 20.61 -11.27
N SER A 253 -4.04 19.76 -11.19
CA SER A 253 -3.86 18.76 -10.13
C SER A 253 -2.41 18.56 -9.71
N PRO A 254 -1.83 19.51 -8.93
CA PRO A 254 -0.52 19.31 -8.29
C PRO A 254 -0.44 18.00 -7.48
N ALA A 255 -1.53 17.65 -6.78
CA ALA A 255 -1.60 16.43 -5.98
C ALA A 255 -1.45 15.15 -6.83
N SER A 256 -2.09 15.07 -7.99
CA SER A 256 -1.96 13.92 -8.89
C SER A 256 -0.56 13.85 -9.50
N LEU A 257 0.03 14.99 -9.89
CA LEU A 257 1.37 15.05 -10.46
C LEU A 257 2.42 14.59 -9.44
N VAL A 258 2.37 15.15 -8.21
CA VAL A 258 3.28 14.76 -7.13
C VAL A 258 3.14 13.28 -6.80
N SER A 259 1.92 12.74 -6.79
CA SER A 259 1.68 11.32 -6.52
C SER A 259 2.40 10.39 -7.52
N VAL A 260 2.33 10.68 -8.81
CA VAL A 260 3.01 9.86 -9.83
C VAL A 260 4.51 10.09 -9.87
N LEU A 261 5.00 11.31 -9.62
CA LEU A 261 6.44 11.59 -9.54
C LEU A 261 7.09 10.93 -8.32
N SER A 262 6.41 10.92 -7.16
CA SER A 262 6.84 10.15 -6.00
C SER A 262 6.89 8.66 -6.30
N LEU A 263 5.92 8.13 -7.04
CA LEU A 263 5.92 6.73 -7.45
C LEU A 263 7.08 6.42 -8.40
N ILE A 264 7.34 7.26 -9.40
CA ILE A 264 8.52 7.16 -10.30
C ILE A 264 9.82 7.13 -9.48
N GLN A 265 9.98 8.07 -8.55
CA GLN A 265 11.16 8.16 -7.70
C GLN A 265 11.32 6.94 -6.78
N SER A 266 10.22 6.44 -6.20
CA SER A 266 10.23 5.24 -5.34
C SER A 266 10.66 3.97 -6.08
N ARG A 267 10.47 3.94 -7.41
CA ARG A 267 10.91 2.85 -8.30
C ARG A 267 12.32 3.06 -8.83
N GLY A 268 13.03 4.12 -8.41
CA GLY A 268 14.37 4.45 -8.89
C GLY A 268 14.41 4.94 -10.34
N GLN A 269 13.27 5.32 -10.89
CA GLN A 269 13.11 5.78 -12.27
C GLN A 269 13.16 7.31 -12.36
N LYS A 270 13.27 7.83 -13.58
CA LYS A 270 13.17 9.28 -13.85
C LYS A 270 11.96 9.61 -14.71
N PRO A 271 11.32 10.77 -14.50
CA PRO A 271 10.27 11.24 -15.38
C PRO A 271 10.87 11.69 -16.71
N ASN A 272 10.26 11.24 -17.81
CA ASN A 272 10.60 11.63 -19.17
C ASN A 272 9.43 12.37 -19.80
N ILE A 273 9.66 13.64 -20.17
CA ILE A 273 8.68 14.43 -20.92
C ILE A 273 8.79 14.03 -22.39
N LEU A 274 7.85 13.23 -22.88
CA LEU A 274 7.82 12.69 -24.24
C LEU A 274 7.15 13.63 -25.23
N THR A 275 6.25 14.50 -24.76
CA THR A 275 5.56 15.48 -25.59
C THR A 275 5.21 16.69 -24.73
N ARG A 276 5.42 17.88 -25.29
CA ARG A 276 4.99 19.15 -24.75
C ARG A 276 4.41 19.99 -25.89
N THR A 277 3.18 20.46 -25.73
CA THR A 277 2.51 21.33 -26.71
C THR A 277 1.37 22.07 -26.03
N ASP A 278 0.58 22.82 -26.79
CA ASP A 278 -0.59 23.54 -26.31
C ASP A 278 -1.74 23.45 -27.32
N SER A 279 -2.92 23.94 -26.96
CA SER A 279 -4.12 23.89 -27.78
C SER A 279 -4.02 24.61 -29.13
N SER A 280 -3.10 25.55 -29.31
CA SER A 280 -2.88 26.24 -30.60
C SER A 280 -2.30 25.31 -31.66
N ALA A 281 -1.67 24.18 -31.25
CA ALA A 281 -1.23 23.15 -32.19
C ALA A 281 -2.40 22.39 -32.86
N PHE A 282 -3.60 22.49 -32.30
CA PHE A 282 -4.79 21.76 -32.75
C PHE A 282 -5.93 22.69 -33.21
N SER A 283 -5.83 24.00 -32.97
CA SER A 283 -6.87 24.98 -33.26
C SER A 283 -6.29 26.35 -33.64
N ASN A 284 -6.94 27.03 -34.59
CA ASN A 284 -6.54 28.38 -35.03
C ASN A 284 -6.96 29.50 -34.05
N ASN A 285 -7.58 29.18 -32.91
CA ASN A 285 -8.01 30.17 -31.93
C ASN A 285 -6.85 30.50 -30.98
N SER A 286 -6.39 31.76 -30.99
CA SER A 286 -5.09 32.16 -30.43
C SER A 286 -5.15 33.06 -29.19
N ARG A 287 -6.34 33.32 -28.62
CA ARG A 287 -6.45 34.26 -27.48
C ARG A 287 -5.97 33.67 -26.17
N GLU A 288 -6.37 32.44 -25.88
CA GLU A 288 -5.97 31.68 -24.69
C GLU A 288 -5.71 30.24 -25.06
N VAL A 289 -4.75 29.59 -24.38
CA VAL A 289 -4.36 28.22 -24.64
C VAL A 289 -4.46 27.34 -23.39
N THR A 290 -4.56 26.03 -23.61
CA THR A 290 -4.32 24.99 -22.60
C THR A 290 -3.08 24.20 -23.00
N SER A 291 -2.15 24.04 -22.08
CA SER A 291 -0.92 23.28 -22.27
C SER A 291 -1.10 21.81 -21.96
N TYR A 292 -0.39 20.96 -22.70
CA TYR A 292 -0.46 19.51 -22.58
C TYR A 292 0.92 18.88 -22.51
N PHE A 293 1.07 17.96 -21.57
CA PHE A 293 2.27 17.16 -21.41
C PHE A 293 1.92 15.67 -21.55
N LEU A 294 2.81 14.92 -22.19
CA LEU A 294 2.91 13.48 -22.02
C LEU A 294 4.18 13.22 -21.24
N ILE A 295 4.03 12.78 -19.99
CA ILE A 295 5.16 12.39 -19.14
C ILE A 295 5.05 10.89 -18.93
N ALA A 296 6.17 10.18 -19.02
CA ALA A 296 6.24 8.75 -18.73
C ALA A 296 7.39 8.48 -17.77
N ASP A 297 7.33 7.38 -17.02
CA ASP A 297 8.56 6.80 -16.49
C ASP A 297 9.48 6.39 -17.63
N ASP A 298 10.78 6.29 -17.35
CA ASP A 298 11.79 6.04 -18.37
C ASP A 298 11.75 4.67 -19.03
N GLY A 299 10.81 3.80 -18.64
CA GLY A 299 10.54 2.49 -19.25
C GLY A 299 11.69 1.49 -19.05
N ASN A 300 12.91 1.98 -18.87
CA ASN A 300 13.93 1.35 -18.07
C ASN A 300 13.34 1.14 -16.68
N ILE A 301 12.77 -0.03 -16.52
CA ILE A 301 13.06 -0.76 -15.31
C ILE A 301 14.59 -0.98 -15.34
N THR A 302 15.39 0.05 -15.04
CA THR A 302 16.43 -0.18 -14.05
C THR A 302 15.64 -0.49 -12.80
N THR A 303 15.15 -1.72 -12.72
CA THR A 303 15.32 -2.44 -11.49
C THR A 303 16.83 -2.31 -11.25
N PRO A 304 17.32 -1.54 -10.25
CA PRO A 304 18.00 -2.35 -9.27
C PRO A 304 16.96 -3.43 -8.95
N SER A 305 17.25 -4.69 -9.23
CA SER A 305 16.43 -5.75 -8.66
C SER A 305 16.62 -5.60 -7.15
N THR A 306 15.94 -4.63 -6.58
CA THR A 306 15.51 -4.58 -5.22
C THR A 306 14.07 -5.04 -5.25
N SER A 307 13.84 -6.14 -5.98
CA SER A 307 12.98 -7.24 -5.55
C SER A 307 12.56 -7.03 -4.11
N THR A 308 11.32 -6.56 -3.96
CA THR A 308 10.81 -6.18 -2.66
C THR A 308 10.81 -7.41 -1.78
N PHE A 309 11.19 -7.25 -0.52
CA PHE A 309 11.15 -8.34 0.44
C PHE A 309 10.54 -7.84 1.74
N SER A 310 10.00 -8.77 2.51
CA SER A 310 9.42 -8.49 3.81
C SER A 310 10.17 -9.22 4.92
N LEU A 311 10.40 -8.51 6.01
CA LEU A 311 10.92 -9.04 7.26
C LEU A 311 9.76 -9.04 8.26
N LEU A 312 9.57 -10.13 8.99
CA LEU A 312 8.57 -10.22 10.05
C LEU A 312 9.27 -10.44 11.39
N PHE A 313 8.90 -9.64 12.38
CA PHE A 313 9.45 -9.69 13.73
C PHE A 313 8.38 -10.11 14.71
N GLY A 314 8.70 -11.13 15.50
CA GLY A 314 7.91 -11.61 16.63
C GLY A 314 8.56 -11.27 17.96
N GLY A 315 7.71 -11.27 18.98
CA GLY A 315 8.09 -11.01 20.37
C GLY A 315 8.79 -12.17 21.06
N ASP A 316 8.68 -12.19 22.38
CA ASP A 316 9.30 -13.19 23.25
C ASP A 316 8.66 -14.59 23.08
N VAL A 317 9.52 -15.60 22.96
CA VAL A 317 9.16 -17.01 22.81
C VAL A 317 9.83 -17.84 23.91
N MET A 318 9.02 -18.36 24.83
CA MET A 318 9.43 -19.27 25.90
C MET A 318 8.70 -20.61 25.70
N LEU A 319 9.43 -21.64 25.26
CA LEU A 319 8.86 -22.96 24.91
C LEU A 319 8.91 -23.97 26.05
N GLY A 320 9.41 -23.54 27.21
CA GLY A 320 9.40 -24.31 28.44
C GLY A 320 8.09 -24.19 29.21
N ARG A 321 8.15 -24.54 30.50
CA ARG A 321 7.04 -24.44 31.46
C ARG A 321 5.69 -24.93 30.88
N SER A 322 4.64 -24.12 31.07
CA SER A 322 3.28 -24.47 30.67
C SER A 322 3.16 -24.68 29.16
N VAL A 323 3.96 -23.98 28.36
CA VAL A 323 3.99 -24.19 26.90
C VAL A 323 4.41 -25.63 26.59
N ASN A 324 5.47 -26.12 27.25
CA ASN A 324 5.90 -27.52 27.14
C ASN A 324 4.85 -28.51 27.65
N THR A 325 4.21 -28.23 28.79
CA THR A 325 3.17 -29.14 29.31
C THR A 325 1.96 -29.23 28.36
N ARG A 326 1.61 -28.15 27.65
CA ARG A 326 0.55 -28.17 26.62
C ARG A 326 1.00 -28.93 25.38
N MET A 327 2.23 -28.74 24.90
CA MET A 327 2.78 -29.52 23.78
C MET A 327 2.76 -31.03 24.06
N ILE A 328 3.14 -31.44 25.28
CA ILE A 328 3.10 -32.85 25.70
C ILE A 328 1.66 -33.35 25.81
N LYS A 329 0.77 -32.58 26.44
CA LYS A 329 -0.66 -32.92 26.58
C LYS A 329 -1.33 -33.14 25.23
N TYR A 330 -1.06 -32.27 24.27
CA TYR A 330 -1.62 -32.34 22.92
C TYR A 330 -0.85 -33.26 21.98
N GLN A 331 0.26 -33.85 22.43
CA GLN A 331 1.16 -34.69 21.64
C GLN A 331 1.60 -33.99 20.34
N ASP A 332 1.83 -32.68 20.43
CA ASP A 332 2.10 -31.82 19.29
C ASP A 332 3.07 -30.70 19.68
N PHE A 333 4.32 -30.88 19.29
CA PHE A 333 5.41 -29.94 19.56
C PHE A 333 5.42 -28.72 18.61
N SER A 334 4.49 -28.68 17.64
CA SER A 334 4.26 -27.49 16.81
C SER A 334 3.09 -26.62 17.29
N TRP A 335 2.33 -27.13 18.28
CA TRP A 335 1.07 -26.55 18.76
C TRP A 335 1.11 -25.03 19.04
N PRO A 336 2.15 -24.46 19.68
CA PRO A 336 2.17 -23.03 19.99
C PRO A 336 2.01 -22.15 18.75
N PHE A 337 2.57 -22.56 17.62
CA PHE A 337 2.62 -21.73 16.40
C PHE A 337 1.50 -22.01 15.40
N LYS A 338 0.71 -23.07 15.60
CA LYS A 338 -0.25 -23.56 14.59
C LYS A 338 -1.21 -22.49 14.04
N ASN A 339 -1.70 -21.60 14.90
CA ASN A 339 -2.69 -20.59 14.49
C ASN A 339 -2.08 -19.39 13.76
N ILE A 340 -0.75 -19.24 13.79
CA ILE A 340 -0.03 -18.12 13.18
C ILE A 340 1.06 -18.58 12.20
N SER A 341 1.23 -19.88 11.99
CA SER A 341 2.29 -20.44 11.16
C SER A 341 2.25 -19.90 9.73
N ALA A 342 1.07 -19.84 9.12
CA ALA A 342 0.88 -19.30 7.77
C ALA A 342 1.28 -17.82 7.67
N LEU A 343 1.07 -17.04 8.74
CA LEU A 343 1.47 -15.64 8.79
C LEU A 343 2.98 -15.49 8.96
N LEU A 344 3.57 -16.29 9.86
CA LEU A 344 5.01 -16.31 10.09
C LEU A 344 5.78 -16.75 8.83
N SER A 345 5.28 -17.75 8.09
CA SER A 345 5.89 -18.22 6.86
C SER A 345 5.62 -17.33 5.64
N SER A 346 4.82 -16.27 5.78
CA SER A 346 4.45 -15.41 4.64
C SER A 346 5.48 -14.32 4.35
N ALA A 347 6.48 -14.14 5.22
CA ALA A 347 7.58 -13.19 5.03
C ALA A 347 8.78 -13.85 4.35
N ASP A 348 9.69 -13.05 3.80
CA ASP A 348 10.94 -13.58 3.23
C ASP A 348 11.94 -13.98 4.32
N LEU A 349 11.87 -13.31 5.48
CA LEU A 349 12.55 -13.71 6.70
C LEU A 349 11.69 -13.43 7.93
N THR A 350 11.62 -14.39 8.86
CA THR A 350 10.96 -14.23 10.16
C THR A 350 11.96 -14.34 11.31
N THR A 351 11.91 -13.36 12.22
CA THR A 351 12.77 -13.26 13.40
C THR A 351 11.95 -13.31 14.69
N ILE A 352 12.44 -14.03 15.70
CA ILE A 352 11.84 -14.08 17.05
C ILE A 352 12.91 -13.95 18.14
N ASN A 353 12.53 -13.61 19.37
CA ASN A 353 13.40 -13.72 20.54
C ASN A 353 13.15 -15.03 21.28
N LEU A 354 14.11 -15.95 21.28
CA LEU A 354 13.98 -17.22 22.00
C LEU A 354 14.52 -17.05 23.42
N GLU A 355 13.62 -16.87 24.37
CA GLU A 355 13.90 -16.62 25.78
C GLU A 355 13.92 -17.93 26.58
N SER A 356 14.30 -19.04 25.95
CA SER A 356 14.42 -20.32 26.63
C SER A 356 15.40 -21.23 25.89
N PRO A 357 16.49 -21.70 26.53
CA PRO A 357 17.42 -22.61 25.89
C PRO A 357 16.80 -23.99 25.70
N PHE A 358 17.16 -24.65 24.60
CA PHE A 358 16.88 -26.07 24.41
C PHE A 358 17.85 -26.93 25.22
N ARG A 359 17.33 -27.99 25.83
CA ARG A 359 18.16 -29.00 26.51
C ARG A 359 17.46 -30.36 26.54
N SER A 360 18.17 -31.41 26.16
CA SER A 360 17.68 -32.78 26.34
C SER A 360 17.40 -33.09 27.82
N GLY A 361 16.28 -33.76 28.10
CA GLY A 361 15.89 -34.13 29.46
C GLY A 361 15.15 -33.05 30.26
N CYS A 362 14.66 -31.98 29.62
CA CYS A 362 13.78 -31.01 30.28
C CYS A 362 12.54 -31.70 30.88
N LEU A 363 12.41 -31.67 32.21
CA LEU A 363 11.24 -32.18 32.90
C LEU A 363 10.05 -31.21 32.72
N PRO A 364 8.83 -31.72 32.48
CA PRO A 364 7.63 -30.87 32.42
C PRO A 364 7.38 -30.16 33.76
N THR A 365 7.15 -28.86 33.72
CA THR A 365 6.84 -28.00 34.86
C THR A 365 5.91 -26.88 34.39
N ASP A 366 5.14 -26.25 35.28
CA ASP A 366 4.36 -25.05 34.96
C ASP A 366 4.89 -23.79 35.69
N LYS A 367 6.03 -23.92 36.39
CA LYS A 367 6.58 -22.88 37.29
C LYS A 367 8.10 -22.75 37.19
N GLY A 368 8.61 -21.69 37.82
CA GLY A 368 10.04 -21.38 37.93
C GLY A 368 10.50 -20.35 36.91
N LEU A 369 11.73 -19.86 37.10
CA LEU A 369 12.41 -18.89 36.23
C LEU A 369 13.70 -19.44 35.62
N ILE A 370 13.96 -20.74 35.80
CA ILE A 370 15.02 -21.47 35.12
C ILE A 370 14.36 -22.22 33.98
N PHE A 371 14.39 -21.63 32.79
CA PHE A 371 13.70 -22.14 31.62
C PHE A 371 14.49 -23.25 30.94
N CYS A 372 13.75 -24.22 30.40
CA CYS A 372 14.25 -25.41 29.72
C CYS A 372 13.23 -25.80 28.66
N SER A 373 13.61 -25.75 27.39
CA SER A 373 12.76 -26.11 26.26
C SER A 373 13.09 -27.50 25.76
N ASP A 374 12.07 -28.34 25.60
CA ASP A 374 12.23 -29.68 25.02
C ASP A 374 12.70 -29.55 23.56
N PRO A 375 13.81 -30.21 23.16
CA PRO A 375 14.32 -30.14 21.79
C PRO A 375 13.29 -30.46 20.70
N ARG A 376 12.26 -31.27 21.00
CA ARG A 376 11.18 -31.59 20.03
C ARG A 376 10.38 -30.34 19.63
N SER A 377 10.31 -29.32 20.48
CA SER A 377 9.61 -28.06 20.19
C SER A 377 10.24 -27.20 19.10
N ILE A 378 11.45 -27.53 18.62
CA ILE A 378 12.01 -26.98 17.39
C ILE A 378 11.08 -27.17 16.18
N ALA A 379 10.24 -28.22 16.21
CA ALA A 379 9.23 -28.49 15.19
C ALA A 379 8.28 -27.30 14.97
N GLY A 380 7.91 -26.58 16.04
CA GLY A 380 7.10 -25.38 15.95
C GLY A 380 7.77 -24.27 15.15
N LEU A 381 9.03 -23.96 15.48
CA LEU A 381 9.80 -22.92 14.79
C LEU A 381 10.03 -23.25 13.30
N ILE A 382 10.34 -24.52 12.98
CA ILE A 382 10.51 -25.00 11.60
C ILE A 382 9.21 -24.84 10.81
N THR A 383 8.10 -25.36 11.36
CA THR A 383 6.82 -25.38 10.65
C THR A 383 6.18 -24.01 10.50
N SER A 384 6.55 -23.04 11.35
CA SER A 384 6.12 -21.66 11.22
C SER A 384 7.02 -20.79 10.32
N GLY A 385 8.12 -21.34 9.79
CA GLY A 385 9.03 -20.58 8.94
C GLY A 385 9.83 -19.51 9.69
N VAL A 386 10.29 -19.79 10.91
CA VAL A 386 11.26 -18.92 11.60
C VAL A 386 12.64 -19.12 10.96
N ASP A 387 13.31 -18.02 10.62
CA ASP A 387 14.63 -18.05 9.96
C ASP A 387 15.76 -17.57 10.89
N ILE A 388 15.46 -16.60 11.76
CA ILE A 388 16.43 -15.93 12.63
C ILE A 388 15.92 -15.94 14.07
N VAL A 389 16.81 -16.23 15.00
CA VAL A 389 16.50 -16.32 16.42
C VAL A 389 17.46 -15.47 17.23
N ASN A 390 16.96 -14.45 17.92
CA ASN A 390 17.74 -13.72 18.90
C ASN A 390 17.91 -14.57 20.16
N LEU A 391 19.17 -14.75 20.58
CA LEU A 391 19.54 -15.45 21.81
C LEU A 391 20.10 -14.48 22.87
N ALA A 392 20.29 -13.20 22.54
CA ALA A 392 20.74 -12.22 23.52
C ALA A 392 19.61 -11.82 24.45
N ASN A 393 19.44 -12.60 25.52
CA ASN A 393 18.51 -12.35 26.62
C ASN A 393 19.04 -12.95 27.92
N ASN A 394 18.42 -12.61 29.05
CA ASN A 394 18.83 -13.04 30.39
C ASN A 394 18.55 -14.54 30.68
N HIS A 395 17.67 -15.18 29.90
CA HIS A 395 17.28 -16.57 30.14
C HIS A 395 18.05 -17.61 29.33
N ILE A 396 18.77 -17.21 28.28
CA ILE A 396 19.51 -18.16 27.43
C ILE A 396 20.53 -19.00 28.20
N GLY A 397 21.08 -18.48 29.30
CA GLY A 397 22.05 -19.16 30.16
C GLY A 397 21.44 -20.10 31.20
N ASN A 398 20.11 -20.27 31.24
CA ASN A 398 19.43 -21.03 32.30
C ASN A 398 19.81 -22.52 32.37
N GLN A 399 20.33 -23.09 31.27
CA GLN A 399 20.80 -24.48 31.20
C GLN A 399 22.34 -24.58 31.10
N GLY A 400 23.04 -23.51 31.49
CA GLY A 400 24.49 -23.41 31.43
C GLY A 400 25.05 -23.44 30.01
N GLU A 401 26.38 -23.57 29.91
CA GLU A 401 27.08 -23.60 28.62
C GLU A 401 26.67 -24.79 27.74
N GLU A 402 26.37 -25.94 28.35
CA GLU A 402 25.91 -27.12 27.61
C GLU A 402 24.55 -26.88 26.94
N GLY A 403 23.59 -26.28 27.64
CA GLY A 403 22.29 -25.94 27.07
C GLY A 403 22.39 -24.86 26.00
N PHE A 404 23.28 -23.88 26.17
CA PHE A 404 23.54 -22.88 25.12
C PHE A 404 24.13 -23.53 23.86
N ALA A 405 25.14 -24.38 24.01
CA ALA A 405 25.76 -25.09 22.90
C ALA A 405 24.77 -26.03 22.18
N GLU A 406 23.92 -26.73 22.93
CA GLU A 406 22.86 -27.57 22.37
C GLU A 406 21.81 -26.74 21.63
N THR A 407 21.43 -25.58 22.18
CA THR A 407 20.51 -24.62 21.53
C THR A 407 21.05 -24.17 20.17
N ILE A 408 22.30 -23.74 20.10
CA ILE A 408 22.95 -23.36 18.83
C ILE A 408 22.96 -24.54 17.86
N SER A 409 23.31 -25.75 18.34
CA SER A 409 23.36 -26.95 17.50
C SER A 409 22.00 -27.30 16.91
N ILE A 410 20.92 -27.20 17.71
CA ILE A 410 19.55 -27.48 17.28
C ILE A 410 19.09 -26.45 16.23
N LEU A 411 19.29 -25.16 16.50
CA LEU A 411 18.91 -24.09 15.57
C LEU A 411 19.67 -24.20 14.24
N SER A 412 20.97 -24.46 14.30
CA SER A 412 21.83 -24.64 13.12
C SER A 412 21.38 -25.85 12.28
N LYS A 413 21.11 -27.00 12.92
CA LYS A 413 20.57 -28.20 12.23
C LYS A 413 19.19 -27.96 11.62
N ALA A 414 18.40 -27.05 12.18
CA ALA A 414 17.11 -26.63 11.64
C ALA A 414 17.23 -25.57 10.52
N GLY A 415 18.44 -25.13 10.16
CA GLY A 415 18.68 -24.12 9.12
C GLY A 415 18.47 -22.68 9.58
N MET A 416 18.27 -22.45 10.88
CA MET A 416 18.04 -21.12 11.46
C MET A 416 19.36 -20.44 11.81
N VAL A 417 19.37 -19.11 11.74
CA VAL A 417 20.49 -18.28 12.20
C VAL A 417 20.21 -17.77 13.60
N SER A 418 21.07 -18.13 14.54
CA SER A 418 21.10 -17.54 15.86
C SER A 418 21.92 -16.26 15.88
N ILE A 419 21.39 -15.18 16.46
CA ILE A 419 22.09 -13.90 16.67
C ILE A 419 22.20 -13.58 18.16
N GLY A 420 22.94 -12.52 18.50
CA GLY A 420 23.10 -12.08 19.89
C GLY A 420 24.26 -12.74 20.63
N HIS A 421 25.08 -13.50 19.92
CA HIS A 421 26.37 -14.02 20.37
C HIS A 421 27.40 -13.82 19.26
N GLY A 422 28.58 -13.32 19.62
CA GLY A 422 29.65 -13.06 18.66
C GLY A 422 29.34 -11.94 17.65
N SER A 423 29.85 -12.12 16.43
CA SER A 423 29.79 -11.12 15.35
C SER A 423 28.41 -10.99 14.69
N PRO A 424 28.12 -9.86 14.01
CA PRO A 424 26.90 -9.67 13.23
C PRO A 424 26.67 -10.79 12.21
N SER A 425 25.41 -11.23 12.08
CA SER A 425 25.03 -12.22 11.07
C SER A 425 24.55 -11.53 9.80
N ILE A 426 25.13 -11.90 8.64
CA ILE A 426 24.76 -11.34 7.35
C ILE A 426 23.89 -12.33 6.57
N LYS A 427 22.73 -11.87 6.09
CA LYS A 427 21.87 -12.58 5.14
C LYS A 427 21.76 -11.80 3.85
N ILE A 428 21.73 -12.50 2.72
CA ILE A 428 21.47 -11.89 1.42
C ILE A 428 20.07 -12.28 0.98
N ILE A 429 19.18 -11.31 0.88
CA ILE A 429 17.81 -11.51 0.41
C ILE A 429 17.61 -10.64 -0.82
N LYS A 430 17.30 -11.31 -1.93
CA LYS A 430 17.04 -10.69 -3.23
C LYS A 430 18.05 -9.56 -3.55
N ASN A 431 19.33 -9.92 -3.51
CA ASN A 431 20.52 -9.08 -3.73
C ASN A 431 20.79 -7.95 -2.71
N THR A 432 20.06 -7.90 -1.61
CA THR A 432 20.30 -6.96 -0.51
C THR A 432 21.01 -7.67 0.63
N LYS A 433 22.08 -7.09 1.18
CA LYS A 433 22.76 -7.59 2.38
C LYS A 433 22.12 -7.00 3.64
N LEU A 434 21.67 -7.87 4.52
CA LEU A 434 21.06 -7.52 5.80
C LEU A 434 21.98 -7.99 6.92
N ALA A 435 22.38 -7.10 7.81
CA ALA A 435 23.06 -7.45 9.04
C ALA A 435 22.07 -7.51 10.20
N PHE A 436 22.09 -8.61 10.96
CA PHE A 436 21.30 -8.80 12.16
C PHE A 436 22.22 -8.85 13.38
N LEU A 437 21.91 -8.02 14.37
CA LEU A 437 22.63 -7.92 15.64
C LEU A 437 21.64 -8.09 16.79
N GLY A 438 22.09 -8.76 17.84
CA GLY A 438 21.32 -8.97 19.07
C GLY A 438 22.11 -8.46 20.27
N PHE A 439 21.44 -7.79 21.22
CA PHE A 439 22.07 -7.35 22.48
C PHE A 439 21.17 -7.62 23.68
N ASN A 440 21.79 -7.88 24.84
CA ASN A 440 21.10 -8.05 26.12
C ASN A 440 21.47 -6.93 27.09
N ASP A 441 20.45 -6.28 27.65
CA ASP A 441 20.57 -5.26 28.70
C ASP A 441 20.10 -5.77 30.07
N ILE A 442 19.62 -7.01 30.15
CA ILE A 442 18.98 -7.56 31.36
C ILE A 442 19.93 -8.51 32.10
N PRO A 443 20.17 -8.30 33.41
CA PRO A 443 20.93 -9.23 34.22
C PRO A 443 20.27 -10.63 34.34
N PRO A 444 21.06 -11.70 34.51
CA PRO A 444 22.52 -11.70 34.57
C PRO A 444 23.16 -11.50 33.18
N LEU A 445 24.29 -10.80 33.16
CA LEU A 445 25.11 -10.71 31.94
C LEU A 445 25.85 -12.04 31.75
N ILE A 446 25.73 -12.62 30.57
CA ILE A 446 26.26 -13.93 30.22
C ILE A 446 27.51 -13.71 29.34
N PRO A 447 28.69 -14.26 29.66
CA PRO A 447 29.95 -13.89 29.00
C PRO A 447 30.00 -14.05 27.47
N TYR A 448 29.25 -15.01 26.92
CA TYR A 448 29.21 -15.31 25.48
C TYR A 448 28.02 -14.64 24.76
N ILE A 449 27.26 -13.80 25.46
CA ILE A 449 26.15 -13.03 24.91
C ILE A 449 26.60 -11.58 24.73
N SER A 450 26.23 -10.99 23.60
CA SER A 450 26.52 -9.59 23.30
C SER A 450 25.78 -8.67 24.28
N SER A 451 26.54 -7.97 25.13
CA SER A 451 25.97 -6.99 26.06
C SER A 451 25.57 -5.69 25.36
N SER A 452 24.60 -4.98 25.91
CA SER A 452 24.15 -3.65 25.45
C SER A 452 25.08 -2.48 25.83
N SER A 453 26.35 -2.73 26.18
CA SER A 453 27.26 -1.64 26.53
C SER A 453 27.42 -0.68 25.34
N GLN A 454 27.60 0.61 25.64
CA GLN A 454 27.68 1.64 24.60
C GLN A 454 28.78 1.33 23.57
N GLU A 455 29.96 0.93 24.04
CA GLU A 455 31.09 0.54 23.18
C GLU A 455 30.75 -0.66 22.30
N ASN A 456 30.04 -1.66 22.83
CA ASN A 456 29.72 -2.87 22.08
C ASN A 456 28.66 -2.61 21.01
N ILE A 457 27.61 -1.83 21.32
CA ILE A 457 26.61 -1.41 20.33
C ILE A 457 27.28 -0.58 19.24
N ASP A 458 28.02 0.46 19.63
CA ASP A 458 28.62 1.38 18.66
C ASP A 458 29.59 0.68 17.70
N SER A 459 30.50 -0.12 18.25
CA SER A 459 31.51 -0.81 17.45
C SER A 459 30.90 -1.85 16.51
N GLN A 460 29.98 -2.70 16.98
CA GLN A 460 29.40 -3.75 16.16
C GLN A 460 28.44 -3.20 15.11
N VAL A 461 27.61 -2.21 15.45
CA VAL A 461 26.67 -1.60 14.50
C VAL A 461 27.44 -0.80 13.45
N SER A 462 28.44 -0.01 13.84
CA SER A 462 29.29 0.73 12.91
C SER A 462 30.05 -0.20 11.96
N LEU A 463 30.49 -1.38 12.44
CA LEU A 463 31.13 -2.39 11.61
C LEU A 463 30.13 -3.04 10.63
N ALA A 464 28.94 -3.38 11.11
CA ALA A 464 27.86 -3.94 10.29
C ALA A 464 27.46 -2.99 9.17
N LYS A 465 27.34 -1.68 9.46
CA LYS A 465 26.95 -0.67 8.46
C LYS A 465 27.92 -0.55 7.29
N LYS A 466 29.19 -0.90 7.47
CA LYS A 466 30.20 -0.92 6.39
C LYS A 466 30.05 -2.12 5.46
N SER A 467 29.34 -3.17 5.87
CA SER A 467 29.30 -4.47 5.19
C SER A 467 27.90 -4.93 4.76
N ALA A 468 26.86 -4.23 5.20
CA ALA A 468 25.47 -4.50 4.88
C ALA A 468 24.73 -3.26 4.40
N ASP A 469 23.70 -3.47 3.57
CA ASP A 469 22.85 -2.43 3.02
C ASP A 469 21.80 -1.98 4.04
N VAL A 470 21.27 -2.93 4.83
CA VAL A 470 20.32 -2.71 5.93
C VAL A 470 20.88 -3.33 7.21
N VAL A 471 20.89 -2.56 8.31
CA VAL A 471 21.33 -3.02 9.63
C VAL A 471 20.13 -3.08 10.58
N ILE A 472 19.84 -4.27 11.11
CA ILE A 472 18.76 -4.55 12.04
C ILE A 472 19.35 -4.88 13.40
N VAL A 473 18.92 -4.12 14.41
CA VAL A 473 19.35 -4.30 15.80
C VAL A 473 18.17 -4.79 16.63
N VAL A 474 18.36 -5.91 17.33
CA VAL A 474 17.40 -6.49 18.26
C VAL A 474 17.96 -6.37 19.67
N ILE A 475 17.18 -5.85 20.63
CA ILE A 475 17.66 -5.65 22.00
C ILE A 475 16.63 -6.13 23.02
N HIS A 476 17.09 -6.98 23.94
CA HIS A 476 16.32 -7.45 25.08
C HIS A 476 16.60 -6.55 26.28
N TRP A 477 15.62 -5.74 26.72
CA TRP A 477 15.86 -4.58 27.59
C TRP A 477 14.65 -4.06 28.39
N GLY A 478 14.87 -3.02 29.20
CA GLY A 478 13.79 -2.34 29.90
C GLY A 478 13.34 -3.07 31.16
N ASN A 479 12.18 -2.68 31.68
CA ASN A 479 11.64 -3.24 32.92
C ASN A 479 10.40 -4.06 32.61
N GLU A 480 10.31 -5.27 33.18
CA GLU A 480 9.13 -6.12 33.07
C GLU A 480 7.86 -5.36 33.48
N TYR A 481 6.82 -5.46 32.65
CA TYR A 481 5.47 -4.96 32.93
C TYR A 481 5.39 -3.45 33.19
N ARG A 482 6.24 -2.68 32.51
CA ARG A 482 6.27 -1.21 32.58
C ARG A 482 6.28 -0.59 31.18
N PRO A 483 5.85 0.68 31.05
CA PRO A 483 6.15 1.49 29.87
C PRO A 483 7.65 1.62 29.63
N ARG A 484 8.03 2.07 28.42
CA ARG A 484 9.44 2.22 28.06
C ARG A 484 10.19 3.15 29.04
N SER A 485 11.45 2.81 29.32
CA SER A 485 12.36 3.58 30.16
C SER A 485 13.25 4.52 29.34
N LEU A 486 13.85 5.53 30.00
CA LEU A 486 14.84 6.41 29.36
C LEU A 486 16.06 5.63 28.84
N ARG A 487 16.51 4.60 29.58
CA ARG A 487 17.62 3.74 29.15
C ARG A 487 17.33 3.04 27.82
N GLN A 488 16.09 2.58 27.60
CA GLN A 488 15.72 1.99 26.31
C GLN A 488 15.83 3.01 25.18
N VAL A 489 15.42 4.27 25.41
CA VAL A 489 15.55 5.36 24.43
C VAL A 489 17.02 5.63 24.11
N GLU A 490 17.86 5.75 25.13
CA GLU A 490 19.30 6.00 24.98
C GLU A 490 19.96 4.91 24.14
N LEU A 491 19.68 3.63 24.42
CA LEU A 491 20.24 2.51 23.67
C LEU A 491 19.67 2.42 22.24
N ALA A 492 18.38 2.70 22.05
CA ALA A 492 17.77 2.69 20.71
C ALA A 492 18.33 3.82 19.82
N HIS A 493 18.46 5.03 20.37
CA HIS A 493 19.05 6.17 19.67
C HIS A 493 20.52 5.93 19.38
N LEU A 494 21.28 5.38 20.34
CA LEU A 494 22.67 4.97 20.11
C LEU A 494 22.77 3.99 18.94
N ALA A 495 21.94 2.95 18.88
CA ALA A 495 21.97 1.99 17.79
C ALA A 495 21.71 2.65 16.43
N ILE A 496 20.70 3.54 16.32
CA ILE A 496 20.44 4.29 15.09
C ILE A 496 21.61 5.21 14.73
N ASP A 497 22.17 5.91 15.71
CA ASP A 497 23.28 6.84 15.53
C ASP A 497 24.56 6.15 15.07
N SER A 498 24.79 4.91 15.52
CA SER A 498 25.90 4.06 15.09
C SER A 498 25.65 3.37 13.74
N GLY A 499 24.46 3.51 13.15
CA GLY A 499 24.16 3.10 11.77
C GLY A 499 23.06 2.05 11.59
N ALA A 500 22.29 1.72 12.63
CA ALA A 500 21.13 0.85 12.49
C ALA A 500 20.03 1.51 11.65
N ASP A 501 19.36 0.71 10.83
CA ASP A 501 18.22 1.14 10.01
C ASP A 501 16.88 0.77 10.66
N VAL A 502 16.88 -0.19 11.59
CA VAL A 502 15.71 -0.65 12.36
C VAL A 502 16.16 -1.09 13.75
N VAL A 503 15.39 -0.74 14.79
CA VAL A 503 15.57 -1.27 16.15
C VAL A 503 14.30 -1.98 16.64
N ILE A 504 14.44 -3.23 17.09
CA ILE A 504 13.35 -4.06 17.64
C ILE A 504 13.68 -4.44 19.08
N GLY A 505 12.74 -4.17 19.99
CA GLY A 505 12.87 -4.45 21.41
C GLY A 505 12.04 -5.66 21.88
N HIS A 506 12.55 -6.30 22.93
CA HIS A 506 11.95 -7.46 23.64
C HIS A 506 12.18 -7.32 25.14
N HIS A 507 11.61 -8.22 25.97
CA HIS A 507 11.71 -8.34 27.44
C HIS A 507 10.56 -7.80 28.30
N PRO A 508 10.02 -6.57 28.11
CA PRO A 508 9.03 -6.03 29.04
C PRO A 508 7.74 -6.86 29.17
N HIS A 509 7.55 -7.85 28.29
CA HIS A 509 6.36 -8.69 28.14
C HIS A 509 5.06 -7.94 27.84
N TRP A 510 5.13 -6.62 27.71
CA TRP A 510 4.08 -5.74 27.23
C TRP A 510 4.48 -5.16 25.89
N VAL A 511 3.51 -4.94 25.00
CA VAL A 511 3.73 -4.11 23.80
C VAL A 511 4.01 -2.69 24.26
N GLN A 512 5.10 -2.10 23.79
CA GLN A 512 5.50 -0.72 24.11
C GLN A 512 5.39 0.18 22.87
N GLU A 513 5.64 1.48 23.10
CA GLU A 513 5.52 2.52 22.08
C GLU A 513 6.44 2.28 20.88
N ILE A 514 6.09 2.94 19.78
CA ILE A 514 6.85 2.95 18.53
C ILE A 514 7.30 4.37 18.29
N GLU A 515 8.55 4.54 17.90
CA GLU A 515 9.16 5.82 17.61
C GLU A 515 9.77 5.81 16.22
N THR A 516 9.76 6.97 15.55
CA THR A 516 10.59 7.20 14.37
C THR A 516 11.68 8.20 14.75
N TYR A 517 12.93 7.75 14.77
CA TYR A 517 14.09 8.56 15.09
C TYR A 517 14.99 8.66 13.86
N LYS A 518 15.28 9.89 13.39
CA LYS A 518 16.03 10.16 12.14
C LYS A 518 15.48 9.40 10.92
N GLY A 519 14.15 9.25 10.84
CA GLY A 519 13.47 8.53 9.76
C GLY A 519 13.59 7.00 9.83
N LYS A 520 14.10 6.44 10.93
CA LYS A 520 14.24 5.00 11.16
C LYS A 520 13.27 4.54 12.26
N PRO A 521 12.59 3.38 12.09
CA PRO A 521 11.63 2.91 13.07
C PRO A 521 12.31 2.21 14.26
N ILE A 522 11.77 2.47 15.45
CA ILE A 522 12.13 1.86 16.72
C ILE A 522 10.85 1.28 17.32
N TYR A 523 10.87 -0.01 17.61
CA TYR A 523 9.81 -0.71 18.33
C TYR A 523 10.34 -1.06 19.72
N TYR A 524 9.87 -0.42 20.78
CA TYR A 524 10.48 -0.59 22.12
C TYR A 524 10.19 -1.95 22.76
N SER A 525 9.07 -2.58 22.43
CA SER A 525 8.77 -3.96 22.80
C SER A 525 7.63 -4.51 21.97
N LEU A 526 7.77 -5.72 21.44
CA LEU A 526 6.72 -6.44 20.72
C LEU A 526 5.79 -7.25 21.63
N GLY A 527 6.08 -7.31 22.93
CA GLY A 527 5.37 -8.16 23.89
C GLY A 527 5.66 -9.65 23.69
N ASN A 528 4.78 -10.50 24.22
CA ASN A 528 4.92 -11.95 24.11
C ASN A 528 4.35 -12.48 22.78
N LEU A 529 5.10 -13.36 22.10
CA LEU A 529 4.59 -14.15 20.98
C LEU A 529 4.08 -15.51 21.44
N VAL A 530 4.91 -16.25 22.19
CA VAL A 530 4.58 -17.55 22.80
C VAL A 530 5.12 -17.53 24.23
N PHE A 531 4.22 -17.42 25.20
CA PHE A 531 4.56 -17.38 26.63
C PHE A 531 3.37 -17.85 27.47
N ASP A 532 3.63 -18.34 28.69
CA ASP A 532 2.60 -18.81 29.61
C ASP A 532 2.11 -17.79 30.65
N GLN A 533 2.46 -16.51 30.48
CA GLN A 533 2.05 -15.42 31.38
C GLN A 533 0.59 -15.03 31.14
N MET A 534 -0.34 -15.77 31.74
CA MET A 534 -1.79 -15.58 31.58
C MET A 534 -2.42 -14.65 32.64
N TRP A 535 -1.61 -14.04 33.51
CA TRP A 535 -2.09 -13.35 34.71
C TRP A 535 -2.50 -11.89 34.50
N SER A 536 -2.16 -11.28 33.36
CA SER A 536 -2.72 -9.98 32.95
C SER A 536 -3.14 -9.96 31.48
N GLU A 537 -3.91 -8.96 31.10
CA GLU A 537 -4.32 -8.78 29.70
C GLU A 537 -3.16 -8.32 28.82
N GLU A 538 -2.27 -7.49 29.36
CA GLU A 538 -1.10 -6.93 28.67
C GLU A 538 -0.07 -8.00 28.35
N THR A 539 0.21 -8.91 29.29
CA THR A 539 1.17 -10.03 29.10
C THR A 539 0.68 -11.07 28.10
N ARG A 540 -0.63 -11.08 27.81
CA ARG A 540 -1.24 -11.92 26.78
C ARG A 540 -1.28 -11.24 25.42
N LYS A 541 -1.02 -9.93 25.32
CA LYS A 541 -1.04 -9.19 24.06
C LYS A 541 0.38 -9.10 23.50
N GLY A 542 0.47 -9.26 22.19
CA GLY A 542 1.70 -9.04 21.44
C GLY A 542 1.39 -8.40 20.10
N ILE A 543 2.43 -7.96 19.40
CA ILE A 543 2.33 -7.55 18.00
C ILE A 543 3.39 -8.29 17.18
N LEU A 544 3.00 -8.72 15.99
CA LEU A 544 3.95 -9.05 14.93
C LEU A 544 4.17 -7.79 14.10
N VAL A 545 5.42 -7.50 13.74
CA VAL A 545 5.77 -6.32 12.94
C VAL A 545 6.32 -6.78 11.60
N ARG A 546 5.63 -6.45 10.51
CA ARG A 546 6.10 -6.68 9.14
C ARG A 546 6.70 -5.40 8.61
N LEU A 547 7.95 -5.46 8.16
CA LEU A 547 8.65 -4.37 7.49
C LEU A 547 8.89 -4.77 6.03
N MET A 548 8.49 -3.91 5.09
CA MET A 548 8.64 -4.13 3.66
C MET A 548 9.77 -3.25 3.13
N PHE A 549 10.72 -3.86 2.44
CA PHE A 549 11.88 -3.18 1.87
C PHE A 549 11.90 -3.28 0.36
N SER A 550 12.32 -2.20 -0.29
CA SER A 550 12.89 -2.21 -1.64
C SER A 550 14.37 -1.93 -1.48
N GLY A 551 15.17 -2.99 -1.43
CA GLY A 551 16.61 -2.87 -1.33
C GLY A 551 16.97 -2.42 0.07
N ASN A 552 17.68 -1.30 0.17
CA ASN A 552 18.01 -0.70 1.47
C ASN A 552 16.93 0.26 2.00
N THR A 553 15.85 0.47 1.25
CA THR A 553 14.81 1.45 1.60
C THR A 553 13.60 0.75 2.19
N LEU A 554 13.21 1.17 3.40
CA LEU A 554 11.94 0.77 4.02
C LEU A 554 10.78 1.46 3.29
N ILE A 555 9.88 0.68 2.69
CA ILE A 555 8.76 1.17 1.86
C ILE A 555 7.39 0.92 2.49
N GLY A 556 7.34 0.25 3.64
CA GLY A 556 6.11 0.13 4.42
C GLY A 556 6.28 -0.72 5.68
N GLN A 557 5.30 -0.59 6.57
CA GLN A 557 5.27 -1.29 7.85
C GLN A 557 3.82 -1.67 8.20
N GLU A 558 3.64 -2.82 8.81
CA GLU A 558 2.35 -3.34 9.28
C GLU A 558 2.51 -3.91 10.68
N GLN A 559 1.57 -3.58 11.56
CA GLN A 559 1.48 -4.14 12.91
C GLN A 559 0.28 -5.08 12.97
N ILE A 560 0.53 -6.32 13.38
CA ILE A 560 -0.49 -7.37 13.39
C ILE A 560 -0.68 -7.80 14.85
N PRO A 561 -1.77 -7.36 15.50
CA PRO A 561 -2.00 -7.66 16.90
C PRO A 561 -2.38 -9.13 17.11
N ILE A 562 -1.82 -9.70 18.16
CA ILE A 562 -2.12 -11.07 18.60
C ILE A 562 -2.51 -11.10 20.07
N LYS A 563 -3.21 -12.16 20.45
CA LYS A 563 -3.49 -12.50 21.85
C LYS A 563 -3.21 -13.96 22.14
N ILE A 564 -2.48 -14.22 23.22
CA ILE A 564 -2.17 -15.55 23.70
C ILE A 564 -3.36 -16.14 24.45
N SER A 565 -3.64 -17.38 24.10
CA SER A 565 -4.64 -18.26 24.69
C SER A 565 -3.98 -19.57 25.15
N ASP A 566 -4.66 -20.30 26.03
CA ASP A 566 -4.27 -21.63 26.52
C ASP A 566 -2.79 -21.76 26.95
N TYR A 567 -2.24 -20.74 27.62
CA TYR A 567 -0.87 -20.77 28.15
C TYR A 567 0.23 -21.01 27.11
N GLY A 568 0.05 -20.52 25.87
CA GLY A 568 1.14 -20.55 24.89
C GLY A 568 0.74 -20.44 23.42
N GLN A 569 -0.55 -20.35 23.10
CA GLN A 569 -1.01 -20.30 21.71
C GLN A 569 -1.53 -18.92 21.32
N PRO A 570 -0.76 -18.11 20.57
CA PRO A 570 -1.23 -16.86 19.97
C PRO A 570 -2.36 -17.07 18.96
N GLN A 571 -3.23 -16.07 18.87
CA GLN A 571 -4.31 -15.93 17.88
C GLN A 571 -4.35 -14.50 17.36
N LEU A 572 -4.73 -14.31 16.09
CA LEU A 572 -4.90 -12.98 15.50
C LEU A 572 -6.10 -12.27 16.12
N LEU A 573 -5.94 -10.99 16.44
CA LEU A 573 -7.05 -10.10 16.81
C LEU A 573 -7.55 -9.43 15.53
N PHE A 574 -8.69 -9.89 15.02
CA PHE A 574 -9.38 -9.30 13.86
C PHE A 574 -10.25 -8.11 14.25
#